data_AF-A0A932XYF1-F1
#
_entry.id   AF-A0A932XYF1-F1
#
_cell.length_a   1.000
_cell.length_b   1.000
_cell.length_c   1.000
_cell.angle_alpha   90.00
_cell.angle_beta   90.00
_cell.angle_gamma   90.00
#
_symmetry.space_group_name_H-M   'P 1'
#
loop_
_entity.id
_entity.type
_entity.pdbx_description
1 polymer ?
#
loop_
_entity_poly.entity_id
_entity_poly.type
_entity_poly.pdbx_seq_one_letter_code
_entity_poly.pdbx_strand_id
1 'polypeptide(L)' 'MHQKGFIHLLPLLVIAAILIGVYLVIQGKVKLPSIFEKKPKVELQTKYANPFKKESQFVNPFDTYKNPFVVNR' A
#
# COMPACT_ATOMS: atom_id res chain seq x y z
N MET A 1 -43.62 15.64 36.60
CA MET A 1 -43.18 16.82 35.83
C MET A 1 -41.65 16.97 35.86
N HIS A 2 -40.86 15.97 35.43
CA HIS A 2 -39.38 16.04 35.42
C HIS A 2 -38.71 15.59 34.11
N GLN A 3 -39.48 15.28 33.06
CA GLN A 3 -38.95 14.76 31.80
C GLN A 3 -38.16 15.78 30.95
N LYS A 4 -38.30 17.09 31.22
CA LYS A 4 -37.65 18.15 30.44
C LYS A 4 -36.12 18.19 30.63
N GLY A 5 -35.62 17.81 31.80
CA GLY A 5 -34.18 17.86 32.11
C GLY A 5 -33.36 16.77 31.41
N PHE A 6 -33.92 15.57 31.27
CA PHE A 6 -33.20 14.41 30.72
C PHE A 6 -32.96 14.55 29.20
N ILE A 7 -33.91 15.16 28.49
CA ILE A 7 -33.83 15.38 27.04
C ILE A 7 -32.73 16.41 26.69
N HIS A 8 -32.45 17.37 27.57
CA HIS A 8 -31.35 18.35 27.38
C HIS A 8 -29.99 17.83 27.85
N LEU A 9 -29.97 16.81 28.71
CA LEU A 9 -28.76 16.12 29.14
C LEU A 9 -28.15 15.26 28.03
N LEU A 10 -28.99 14.63 27.20
CA LEU A 10 -28.55 13.79 26.10
C LEU A 10 -27.61 14.52 25.10
N PRO A 11 -27.97 15.68 24.53
CA PRO A 11 -27.06 16.41 23.63
C PRO A 11 -25.81 16.92 24.36
N LEU A 12 -25.92 17.30 25.64
CA LEU A 12 -24.77 17.74 26.44
C LEU A 12 -23.75 16.61 26.63
N LEU A 13 -24.24 15.39 26.89
CA LEU A 13 -23.41 14.20 27.07
C LEU A 13 -22.72 13.81 25.75
N VAL A 14 -23.43 13.92 24.62
CA VAL A 14 -22.84 13.71 23.29
C VAL A 14 -21.71 14.71 23.02
N ILE A 15 -21.91 15.99 23.32
CA ILE A 15 -20.86 17.02 23.15
C ILE A 15 -19.65 16.70 24.04
N ALA A 16 -19.88 16.35 25.31
CA ALA A 16 -18.79 15.98 26.22
C ALA A 16 -18.00 14.75 25.71
N ALA A 17 -18.68 13.74 25.20
CA ALA A 17 -18.04 12.55 24.63
C ALA A 17 -17.19 12.89 23.39
N ILE A 18 -17.66 13.78 22.52
CA ILE A 18 -16.91 14.24 21.34
C ILE A 18 -15.63 14.97 21.77
N LEU A 19 -15.73 15.90 22.74
CA LEU A 19 -14.57 16.66 23.23
C LEU A 19 -13.51 15.75 23.85
N ILE A 20 -13.93 14.75 24.63
CA ILE A 20 -13.02 13.73 25.19
C ILE A 20 -12.36 12.91 24.07
N GLY A 21 -13.13 12.49 23.07
CA GLY A 21 -12.62 11.76 21.92
C GLY A 21 -11.54 12.54 21.16
N VAL A 22 -11.78 13.82 20.86
CA VAL A 22 -10.81 14.69 20.18
C VAL A 22 -9.56 14.89 21.04
N TYR A 23 -9.71 15.11 22.35
CA TYR A 23 -8.58 15.26 23.27
C TYR A 23 -7.69 14.01 23.31
N LEU A 24 -8.27 12.81 23.35
CA LEU A 24 -7.53 11.55 23.34
C LEU A 24 -6.79 11.29 22.03
N VAL A 25 -7.34 11.76 20.91
CA VAL A 25 -6.69 11.70 19.60
C VAL A 25 -5.51 12.67 19.53
N ILE A 26 -5.65 13.91 20.01
CA ILE A 26 -4.56 14.90 20.06
C ILE A 26 -3.42 14.42 20.97
N GLN A 27 -3.74 13.80 22.11
CA GLN A 27 -2.76 13.21 23.03
C GLN A 27 -2.10 11.93 22.48
N GLY A 28 -2.50 11.44 21.30
CA GLY A 28 -1.91 10.26 20.67
C GLY A 28 -2.27 8.94 21.35
N LYS A 29 -3.21 8.93 22.31
CA LYS A 29 -3.67 7.71 22.99
C LYS A 29 -4.61 6.87 22.12
N VAL A 30 -5.30 7.52 21.18
CA VAL A 30 -6.19 6.87 20.22
C VAL A 30 -5.80 7.30 18.82
N LYS A 31 -5.51 6.33 17.94
CA LYS A 31 -5.22 6.61 16.53
C LYS A 31 -6.53 6.66 15.75
N LEU A 32 -6.77 7.76 15.05
CA LEU A 32 -7.89 7.83 14.11
C LEU A 32 -7.59 6.91 12.92
N PRO A 33 -8.50 6.00 12.53
CA PRO A 33 -8.30 5.21 11.32
C PRO A 33 -8.21 6.18 10.13
N SER A 34 -7.11 6.12 9.39
CA SER A 34 -6.94 6.95 8.19
C SER A 34 -7.86 6.43 7.10
N ILE A 35 -9.03 7.05 6.95
CA ILE A 35 -10.03 6.71 5.92
C ILE A 35 -9.53 7.15 4.52
N PHE A 36 -8.50 8.01 4.46
CA PHE A 36 -8.02 8.63 3.22
C PHE A 36 -6.71 8.02 2.66
N GLU A 37 -6.14 6.98 3.27
CA GLU A 37 -4.84 6.42 2.86
C GLU A 37 -4.92 5.14 2.01
N LYS A 38 -5.85 5.08 1.06
CA LYS A 38 -5.78 4.07 -0.02
C LYS A 38 -5.15 4.67 -1.27
N LYS A 39 -3.90 5.13 -1.16
CA LYS A 39 -3.10 5.40 -2.36
C LYS A 39 -2.50 4.06 -2.83
N PRO A 40 -2.80 3.58 -4.06
CA PRO A 40 -2.18 2.38 -4.57
C PRO A 40 -0.67 2.62 -4.67
N LYS A 41 0.11 1.93 -3.84
CA LYS A 41 1.56 1.93 -3.91
C LYS A 41 1.96 1.06 -5.11
N VAL A 42 1.98 1.66 -6.29
CA VAL A 42 2.50 0.99 -7.49
C VAL A 42 4.03 1.01 -7.39
N GLU A 43 4.60 -0.04 -6.83
CA GLU A 43 6.04 -0.29 -6.93
C GLU A 43 6.33 -0.76 -8.36
N LEU A 44 6.80 0.16 -9.20
CA LEU A 44 7.39 -0.19 -10.50
C LEU A 44 8.62 -1.05 -10.21
N GLN A 45 8.50 -2.37 -10.36
CA GLN A 45 9.63 -3.27 -10.27
C GLN A 45 10.57 -3.00 -11.46
N THR A 46 11.52 -2.09 -11.27
CA THR A 46 12.59 -1.80 -12.23
C THR A 46 13.66 -2.88 -12.15
N LYS A 47 13.29 -4.16 -12.30
CA LYS A 47 14.29 -5.20 -12.53
C LYS A 47 14.83 -5.01 -13.95
N TYR A 48 15.97 -4.34 -14.06
CA TYR A 48 16.72 -4.27 -15.30
C TYR A 48 17.30 -5.66 -15.60
N ALA A 49 16.55 -6.48 -16.33
CA ALA A 49 17.05 -7.73 -16.89
C ALA A 49 17.83 -7.39 -18.15
N ASN A 50 19.16 -7.54 -18.11
CA ASN A 50 20.01 -7.34 -19.29
C ASN A 50 19.53 -8.28 -20.43
N PRO A 51 19.06 -7.77 -21.57
CA PRO A 51 18.52 -8.58 -22.66
C PRO A 51 19.61 -9.31 -23.47
N PHE A 52 20.88 -9.07 -23.16
CA PHE A 52 22.03 -9.73 -23.77
C PHE A 52 22.59 -10.89 -22.93
N LYS A 53 22.00 -11.18 -21.77
CA LYS A 53 22.36 -12.37 -20.99
C LYS A 53 21.71 -13.60 -21.62
N LYS A 54 22.50 -14.66 -21.80
CA LYS A 54 22.03 -15.91 -22.41
C LYS A 54 20.82 -16.50 -21.68
N GLU A 55 20.74 -16.33 -20.35
CA GLU A 55 19.62 -16.82 -19.53
C GLU A 55 18.31 -16.02 -19.70
N SER A 56 18.37 -14.77 -20.18
CA SER A 56 17.20 -13.88 -20.30
C SER A 56 16.61 -13.84 -21.72
N GLN A 57 17.25 -14.50 -22.68
CA GLN A 57 16.80 -14.53 -24.07
C GLN A 57 15.80 -15.67 -24.28
N PHE A 58 14.60 -15.30 -24.75
CA PHE A 58 13.58 -16.26 -25.18
C PHE A 58 14.05 -16.90 -26.50
N VAL A 59 14.77 -18.02 -26.36
CA VAL A 59 15.19 -18.94 -27.43
C VAL A 59 16.16 -18.32 -28.45
N ASN A 60 17.45 -18.69 -28.39
CA ASN A 60 18.43 -18.37 -29.42
C ASN A 60 18.22 -19.31 -30.64
N PRO A 61 17.74 -18.81 -31.80
CA PRO A 61 17.50 -19.65 -32.98
C PRO A 61 18.79 -20.18 -33.64
N PHE A 62 19.96 -19.71 -33.19
CA PHE A 62 21.26 -20.13 -33.68
C PHE A 62 22.03 -21.05 -32.72
N ASP A 63 21.47 -21.39 -31.54
CA ASP A 63 22.13 -22.34 -30.62
C ASP A 63 22.32 -23.73 -31.26
N THR A 64 21.42 -24.11 -32.17
CA THR A 64 21.50 -25.38 -32.91
C THR A 64 22.44 -25.31 -34.13
N TYR A 65 22.88 -24.12 -34.54
CA TYR A 65 23.71 -23.95 -35.73
C TYR A 65 25.19 -24.16 -35.37
N LYS A 66 25.70 -25.37 -35.60
CA LYS A 66 27.14 -25.62 -35.60
C LYS A 66 27.75 -25.03 -36.87
N ASN A 67 28.65 -24.06 -36.68
CA ASN A 67 29.41 -23.46 -37.77
C ASN A 67 30.16 -24.57 -38.56
N PRO A 68 29.89 -24.73 -39.87
CA PRO A 68 30.49 -25.80 -40.68
C PRO A 68 31.97 -25.56 -41.02
N PHE A 69 32.53 -24.39 -40.67
CA PHE A 69 33.92 -24.02 -40.94
C PHE A 69 34.87 -24.25 -39.76
N VAL A 70 34.40 -24.81 -38.65
CA VAL A 70 35.28 -25.19 -37.53
C VAL A 70 35.95 -26.53 -37.84
N VAL A 71 36.92 -26.49 -38.75
CA VAL A 71 37.91 -27.55 -38.92
C VAL A 71 38.83 -27.49 -37.70
N ASN A 72 38.74 -28.49 -36.82
CA ASN A 72 39.74 -28.73 -35.77
C ASN A 72 41.13 -28.71 -36.43
N ARG A 73 41.94 -27.73 -36.04
CA ARG A 73 43.36 -27.65 -36.41
C ARG A 73 44.20 -28.07 -35.22
#